data_AF-A0A535XPC9-F1
#
_entry.id   AF-A0A535XPC9-F1
#
_cell.length_a   1.000
_cell.length_b   1.000
_cell.length_c   1.000
_cell.angle_alpha   90.00
_cell.angle_beta   90.00
_cell.angle_gamma   90.00
#
_symmetry.space_group_name_H-M   'P 1'
#
loop_
_entity.id
_entity.type
_entity.pdbx_description
1 polymer ?
#
loop_
_entity_poly.entity_id
_entity_poly.type
_entity_poly.pdbx_seq_one_letter_code
_entity_poly.pdbx_strand_id
1 'polypeptide(L)'
;MFVAQGLAGVVISPASQQQTDVGEILSHGIPVVAIDRDLHDRCVDTVLADNEGGAYRATRHLLGQGFSRIGCITGPAERTTADDRLTGHVRAHREVGLRVDEALARRSNFRQRGGGYTSAYELLLRGPP
;
A
#
# COMPACT_ATOMS: atom_id res chain seq x y z
N MET A 1 -22.82 15.16 -7.08
CA MET A 1 -22.24 16.02 -8.15
C MET A 1 -22.15 15.30 -9.50
N PHE A 2 -21.64 14.06 -9.55
CA PHE A 2 -21.48 13.29 -10.80
C PHE A 2 -22.79 12.97 -11.52
N VAL A 3 -23.87 12.70 -10.77
CA VAL A 3 -25.21 12.39 -11.30
C VAL A 3 -25.79 13.54 -12.14
N ALA A 4 -25.58 14.78 -11.71
CA ALA A 4 -26.10 15.97 -12.40
C ALA A 4 -25.37 16.28 -13.72
N GLN A 5 -24.24 15.61 -14.00
CA GLN A 5 -23.41 15.88 -15.18
C GLN A 5 -23.60 14.89 -16.34
N GLY A 6 -24.53 13.92 -16.23
CA GLY A 6 -24.84 12.99 -17.31
C GLY A 6 -23.67 12.09 -17.71
N LEU A 7 -22.80 11.73 -16.76
CA LEU A 7 -21.63 10.89 -17.02
C LEU A 7 -22.02 9.45 -17.33
N ALA A 8 -21.35 8.87 -18.33
CA ALA A 8 -21.55 7.46 -18.71
C ALA A 8 -20.88 6.46 -17.74
N GLY A 9 -19.98 6.93 -16.87
CA GLY A 9 -19.25 6.10 -15.91
C GLY A 9 -18.22 6.89 -15.12
N VAL A 10 -17.69 6.29 -14.05
CA VAL A 10 -16.71 6.93 -13.14
C VAL A 10 -15.55 5.98 -12.86
N VAL A 11 -14.31 6.48 -13.00
CA VAL A 11 -13.11 5.83 -12.46
C VAL A 11 -12.67 6.60 -11.23
N ILE A 12 -12.51 5.92 -10.10
CA ILE A 12 -12.19 6.54 -8.82
C ILE A 12 -10.96 5.90 -8.17
N SER A 13 -10.11 6.73 -7.59
CA SER A 13 -9.02 6.30 -6.71
C SER A 13 -9.42 6.63 -5.26
N PRO A 14 -9.90 5.65 -4.47
CA PRO A 14 -10.40 5.93 -3.12
C PRO A 14 -9.31 6.49 -2.19
N ALA A 15 -9.59 7.61 -1.52
CA ALA A 15 -8.67 8.16 -0.52
C ALA A 15 -8.61 7.29 0.75
N SER A 16 -9.74 6.67 1.09
CA SER A 16 -9.88 5.62 2.11
C SER A 16 -11.05 4.70 1.75
N GLN A 17 -10.99 3.45 2.22
CA GLN A 17 -12.08 2.48 2.03
C GLN A 17 -13.37 2.94 2.72
N GLN A 18 -13.26 3.51 3.93
CA GLN A 18 -14.43 3.84 4.75
C GLN A 18 -15.10 5.17 4.40
N GLN A 19 -14.38 6.13 3.82
CA GLN A 19 -14.91 7.48 3.59
C GLN A 19 -15.27 7.75 2.13
N THR A 20 -14.99 6.82 1.22
CA THR A 20 -15.30 6.98 -0.21
C THR A 20 -16.66 6.37 -0.49
N ASP A 21 -17.72 7.19 -0.43
CA ASP A 21 -19.08 6.75 -0.77
C ASP A 21 -19.39 6.95 -2.25
N VAL A 22 -19.70 5.85 -2.93
CA VAL A 22 -20.14 5.82 -4.33
C VAL A 22 -21.60 5.39 -4.47
N GLY A 23 -22.34 5.27 -3.36
CA GLY A 23 -23.72 4.78 -3.33
C GLY A 23 -24.69 5.61 -4.18
N GLU A 24 -24.56 6.93 -4.15
CA GLU A 24 -25.36 7.84 -5.00
C GLU A 24 -25.09 7.60 -6.48
N ILE A 25 -23.85 7.32 -6.87
CA ILE A 25 -23.47 7.09 -8.27
C ILE A 25 -24.06 5.74 -8.75
N LEU A 26 -23.89 4.71 -7.92
CA LEU A 26 -24.41 3.37 -8.19
C LEU A 26 -25.94 3.33 -8.25
N SER A 27 -26.64 4.07 -7.38
CA SER A 27 -28.11 4.09 -7.35
C SER A 27 -28.73 4.72 -8.61
N HIS A 28 -27.98 5.55 -9.33
CA HIS A 28 -28.39 6.12 -10.61
C HIS A 28 -27.98 5.25 -11.81
N GLY A 29 -27.49 4.03 -11.58
CA GLY A 29 -27.08 3.10 -12.64
C GLY A 29 -25.80 3.51 -13.37
N ILE A 30 -25.01 4.44 -12.80
CA ILE A 30 -23.74 4.86 -13.38
C ILE A 30 -22.66 3.84 -12.99
N PRO A 31 -21.99 3.18 -13.95
CA PRO A 31 -20.92 2.24 -13.66
C PRO A 31 -19.75 2.91 -12.97
N VAL A 32 -19.16 2.22 -11.99
CA VAL A 32 -17.98 2.68 -11.25
C VAL A 32 -16.89 1.62 -11.35
N VAL A 33 -15.65 2.07 -11.56
CA VAL A 33 -14.44 1.24 -11.42
C VAL A 33 -13.51 1.90 -10.41
N ALA A 34 -13.09 1.15 -9.40
CA ALA A 34 -12.11 1.59 -8.42
C ALA A 34 -10.69 1.21 -8.85
N ILE A 35 -9.72 2.08 -8.57
CA ILE A 35 -8.30 1.84 -8.83
C ILE A 35 -7.47 2.10 -7.58
N ASP A 36 -6.29 1.47 -7.49
CA ASP A 36 -5.32 1.56 -6.37
C ASP A 36 -5.81 0.93 -5.06
N ARG A 37 -7.11 1.09 -4.75
CA ARG A 37 -7.75 0.58 -3.52
C ARG A 37 -9.16 0.11 -3.82
N ASP A 38 -9.57 -0.92 -3.11
CA ASP A 38 -10.93 -1.42 -3.15
C ASP A 38 -11.90 -0.57 -2.30
N LEU A 39 -13.19 -0.86 -2.45
CA LEU A 39 -14.29 -0.24 -1.72
C LEU A 39 -15.09 -1.27 -0.94
N HIS A 40 -14.42 -2.31 -0.41
CA HIS A 40 -14.89 -3.46 0.41
C HIS A 40 -16.42 -3.72 0.45
N ASP A 41 -17.20 -2.79 0.99
CA ASP A 41 -18.65 -2.85 1.19
C ASP A 41 -19.50 -2.64 -0.08
N ARG A 42 -18.86 -2.51 -1.26
CA ARG A 42 -19.54 -2.31 -2.55
C ARG A 42 -18.95 -3.25 -3.60
N CYS A 43 -19.83 -3.99 -4.29
CA CYS A 43 -19.45 -4.77 -5.49
C CYS A 43 -19.14 -3.81 -6.64
N VAL A 44 -17.93 -3.26 -6.65
CA VAL A 44 -17.40 -2.36 -7.67
C VAL A 44 -16.18 -3.04 -8.29
N ASP A 45 -16.14 -3.09 -9.62
CA ASP A 45 -14.98 -3.60 -10.33
C ASP A 45 -13.74 -2.82 -9.91
N THR A 46 -12.67 -3.53 -9.55
CA THR A 46 -11.48 -2.90 -8.97
C THR A 46 -10.21 -3.37 -9.67
N VAL A 47 -9.36 -2.42 -10.04
CA VAL A 47 -8.01 -2.68 -10.58
C VAL A 47 -6.98 -2.36 -9.51
N LEU A 48 -6.31 -3.40 -9.01
CA LEU A 48 -5.31 -3.32 -7.95
C LEU A 48 -3.92 -3.71 -8.45
N ALA A 49 -2.89 -3.11 -7.84
CA ALA A 49 -1.53 -3.61 -7.98
C ALA A 49 -1.30 -4.79 -7.02
N ASP A 50 -0.51 -5.77 -7.47
CA ASP A 50 0.06 -6.82 -6.62
C ASP A 50 1.12 -6.23 -5.69
N ASN A 51 0.67 -5.56 -4.62
CA ASN A 51 1.53 -4.86 -3.67
C ASN A 51 2.40 -5.83 -2.87
N GLU A 52 1.86 -7.00 -2.50
CA GLU A 52 2.59 -8.04 -1.79
C GLU A 52 3.69 -8.63 -2.67
N GLY A 53 3.36 -9.09 -3.87
CA GLY A 53 4.33 -9.65 -4.79
C GLY A 53 5.36 -8.63 -5.25
N GLY A 54 4.97 -7.36 -5.42
CA GLY A 54 5.89 -6.25 -5.69
C GLY A 54 6.93 -6.07 -4.58
N ALA A 55 6.49 -5.95 -3.32
CA ALA A 55 7.41 -5.79 -2.18
C ALA A 55 8.27 -7.04 -1.92
N TYR A 56 7.70 -8.22 -2.15
CA TYR A 56 8.43 -9.48 -2.12
C TYR A 56 9.58 -9.46 -3.13
N ARG A 57 9.30 -9.15 -4.41
CA ARG A 57 10.33 -9.12 -5.47
C ARG A 57 11.43 -8.11 -5.16
N ALA A 58 11.07 -6.91 -4.70
CA ALA A 58 12.04 -5.88 -4.32
C ALA A 58 12.95 -6.35 -3.17
N THR A 59 12.36 -6.93 -2.12
CA THR A 59 13.12 -7.42 -0.96
C THR A 59 13.99 -8.64 -1.33
N ARG A 60 13.45 -9.59 -2.10
CA ARG A 60 14.19 -10.76 -2.60
C ARG A 60 15.39 -10.35 -3.44
N HIS A 61 15.25 -9.31 -4.26
CA HIS A 61 16.35 -8.79 -5.06
C HIS A 61 17.50 -8.31 -4.15
N LEU A 62 17.21 -7.49 -3.13
CA LEU A 62 18.22 -7.02 -2.17
C LEU A 62 18.87 -8.18 -1.40
N LEU A 63 18.07 -9.13 -0.91
CA LEU A 63 18.57 -10.33 -0.24
C LEU A 63 19.51 -11.14 -1.16
N GLY A 64 19.15 -11.26 -2.44
CA GLY A 64 19.96 -11.94 -3.46
C GLY A 64 21.29 -11.22 -3.79
N GLN A 65 21.41 -9.94 -3.47
CA GLN A 65 22.67 -9.18 -3.55
C GLN A 65 23.51 -9.31 -2.27
N GLY A 66 23.06 -10.05 -1.25
CA GLY A 66 23.77 -10.25 0.01
C GLY A 66 23.41 -9.25 1.11
N PHE A 67 22.47 -8.32 0.89
CA PHE A 67 21.97 -7.45 1.95
C PHE A 67 21.12 -8.26 2.93
N SER A 68 21.46 -8.23 4.22
CA SER A 68 20.73 -8.96 5.28
C SER A 68 19.94 -8.05 6.23
N ARG A 69 20.26 -6.75 6.25
CA ARG A 69 19.66 -5.75 7.14
C ARG A 69 18.91 -4.69 6.32
N ILE A 70 17.68 -5.01 5.91
CA ILE A 70 16.89 -4.21 4.96
C ILE A 70 15.79 -3.45 5.71
N GLY A 71 15.81 -2.12 5.61
CA GLY A 71 14.74 -1.26 6.11
C GLY A 71 13.48 -1.31 5.23
N CYS A 72 12.30 -1.41 5.85
CA CYS A 72 11.01 -1.33 5.17
C CYS A 72 10.24 -0.10 5.68
N ILE A 73 10.15 0.96 4.88
CA ILE A 73 9.28 2.10 5.15
C ILE A 73 8.01 1.90 4.33
N THR A 74 6.90 1.61 4.99
CA THR A 74 5.59 1.42 4.36
C THR A 74 4.62 2.54 4.78
N GLY A 75 3.35 2.41 4.42
CA GLY A 75 2.30 3.37 4.75
C GLY A 75 1.68 3.24 6.14
N PRO A 76 0.53 3.89 6.36
CA PRO A 76 -0.23 3.77 7.60
C PRO A 76 -0.69 2.33 7.80
N ALA A 77 -0.86 1.93 9.06
CA ALA A 77 -1.56 0.70 9.40
C ALA A 77 -3.00 0.73 8.84
N GLU A 78 -3.59 -0.46 8.65
CA GLU A 78 -4.97 -0.64 8.17
C GLU A 78 -5.20 -0.09 6.75
N ARG A 79 -4.12 0.11 5.99
CA ARG A 79 -4.16 0.36 4.55
C ARG A 79 -3.68 -0.90 3.88
N THR A 80 -4.56 -1.58 3.14
CA THR A 80 -4.25 -2.83 2.42
C THR A 80 -2.94 -2.74 1.65
N THR A 81 -2.73 -1.67 0.89
CA THR A 81 -1.47 -1.38 0.19
C THR A 81 -0.23 -1.41 1.10
N ALA A 82 -0.31 -0.82 2.30
CA ALA A 82 0.80 -0.75 3.24
C ALA A 82 1.03 -2.09 3.95
N ASP A 83 -0.04 -2.84 4.21
CA ASP A 83 -0.02 -4.13 4.87
C ASP A 83 0.52 -5.20 3.92
N ASP A 84 0.03 -5.26 2.69
CA ASP A 84 0.52 -6.13 1.62
C ASP A 84 2.03 -5.94 1.39
N ARG A 85 2.49 -4.68 1.35
CA ARG A 85 3.93 -4.38 1.17
C ARG A 85 4.77 -4.92 2.33
N LEU A 86 4.28 -4.80 3.57
CA LEU A 86 4.97 -5.37 4.72
C LEU A 86 4.96 -6.90 4.67
N THR A 87 3.82 -7.50 4.30
CA THR A 87 3.66 -8.95 4.14
C THR A 87 4.66 -9.50 3.12
N GLY A 88 4.78 -8.87 1.95
CA GLY A 88 5.72 -9.29 0.90
C GLY A 88 7.18 -9.20 1.36
N HIS A 89 7.54 -8.13 2.08
CA HIS A 89 8.86 -7.95 2.67
C HIS A 89 9.20 -9.04 3.71
N VAL A 90 8.26 -9.34 4.62
CA VAL A 90 8.40 -10.39 5.63
C VAL A 90 8.51 -11.77 4.97
N ARG A 91 7.67 -12.03 3.96
CA ARG A 91 7.69 -13.29 3.19
C ARG A 91 9.04 -13.54 2.55
N ALA A 92 9.64 -12.51 1.94
CA ALA A 92 10.95 -12.60 1.30
C ALA A 92 12.07 -12.96 2.28
N HIS A 93 12.07 -12.37 3.49
CA HIS A 93 13.04 -12.71 4.54
C HIS A 93 12.86 -14.16 5.02
N ARG A 94 11.61 -14.55 5.30
CA ARG A 94 11.29 -15.89 5.80
C ARG A 94 11.78 -16.98 4.84
N GLU A 95 11.66 -16.75 3.53
CA GLU A 95 12.04 -17.72 2.51
C GLU A 95 13.55 -18.00 2.44
N VAL A 96 14.39 -17.04 2.87
CA VAL A 96 15.84 -17.23 3.00
C VAL A 96 16.27 -17.58 4.42
N GLY A 97 15.33 -17.91 5.30
CA GLY A 97 15.61 -18.26 6.69
C GLY A 97 15.97 -17.07 7.59
N LEU A 98 15.72 -15.83 7.14
CA LEU A 98 15.94 -14.63 7.94
C LEU A 98 14.64 -14.18 8.61
N ARG A 99 14.77 -13.58 9.80
CA ARG A 99 13.69 -12.85 10.45
C ARG A 99 13.83 -11.37 10.15
N VAL A 100 12.70 -10.70 9.93
CA VAL A 100 12.69 -9.24 9.83
C VAL A 100 12.99 -8.67 11.22
N ASP A 101 13.93 -7.73 11.29
CA ASP A 101 14.09 -6.88 12.47
C ASP A 101 12.92 -5.88 12.48
N GLU A 102 11.99 -6.05 13.43
CA GLU A 102 10.83 -5.17 13.58
C GLU A 102 11.24 -3.70 13.77
N ALA A 103 12.44 -3.46 14.32
CA ALA A 103 12.99 -2.12 14.45
C ALA A 103 13.37 -1.49 13.10
N LEU A 104 13.41 -2.24 12.01
CA LEU A 104 13.67 -1.78 10.64
C LEU A 104 12.40 -1.68 9.79
N ALA A 105 11.25 -2.11 10.29
CA ALA A 105 9.95 -1.85 9.69
C ALA A 105 9.33 -0.57 10.27
N ARG A 106 8.91 0.36 9.41
CA ARG A 106 8.27 1.63 9.79
C ARG A 106 6.97 1.85 9.06
N ARG A 107 5.90 2.07 9.82
CA ARG A 107 4.65 2.62 9.32
C ARG A 107 4.79 4.13 9.19
N SER A 108 4.46 4.65 8.01
CA SER A 108 4.56 6.07 7.69
C SER A 108 3.21 6.60 7.20
N ASN A 109 3.16 7.77 6.56
CA ASN A 109 1.90 8.41 6.14
C ASN A 109 1.76 8.60 4.62
N PHE A 110 2.58 7.90 3.83
CA PHE A 110 2.70 8.05 2.38
C PHE A 110 3.07 9.45 1.88
N ARG A 111 3.39 10.40 2.77
CA ARG A 111 3.92 11.72 2.38
C ARG A 111 5.44 11.68 2.37
N GLN A 112 6.02 12.47 1.48
CA GLN A 112 7.48 12.59 1.38
C GLN A 112 8.07 13.25 2.63
N ARG A 113 7.67 14.50 2.94
CA ARG A 113 8.07 15.21 4.16
C ARG A 113 7.15 14.84 5.33
N GLY A 114 7.72 14.67 6.52
CA GLY A 114 7.00 14.23 7.72
C GLY A 114 6.53 12.77 7.67
N GLY A 115 6.89 12.04 6.60
CA GLY A 115 6.67 10.62 6.44
C GLY A 115 7.97 9.94 6.04
N GLY A 116 8.12 9.66 4.74
CA GLY A 116 9.27 8.91 4.20
C GLY A 116 10.64 9.49 4.61
N TYR A 117 10.80 10.82 4.57
CA TYR A 117 12.05 11.48 4.99
C TYR A 117 12.37 11.21 6.47
N THR A 118 11.41 11.43 7.36
CA THR A 118 11.59 11.25 8.80
C THR A 118 11.85 9.79 9.14
N SER A 119 11.06 8.87 8.57
CA SER A 119 11.24 7.43 8.77
C SER A 119 12.61 6.94 8.27
N ALA A 120 13.07 7.42 7.12
CA ALA A 120 14.40 7.07 6.61
C ALA A 120 15.51 7.60 7.51
N TYR A 121 15.40 8.86 7.94
CA TYR A 121 16.36 9.48 8.85
C TYR A 121 16.47 8.71 10.17
N GLU A 122 15.35 8.37 10.79
CA GLU A 122 15.32 7.57 12.03
C GLU A 122 15.91 6.17 11.87
N LEU A 123 15.73 5.53 10.72
CA LEU A 123 16.35 4.23 10.44
C LEU A 123 17.87 4.36 10.28
N LEU A 124 18.35 5.41 9.60
CA LEU A 124 19.78 5.65 9.41
C LEU A 124 20.49 5.96 10.73
N LEU A 125 19.82 6.65 11.67
CA LEU A 125 20.38 6.93 13.00
C LEU A 125 20.60 5.68 13.86
N ARG A 126 20.05 4.52 13.48
CA ARG A 126 20.25 3.25 14.20
C ARG A 126 21.61 2.60 13.92
N GLY A 127 22.48 3.27 13.17
CA GLY A 127 23.87 2.89 12.92
C GLY A 127 24.02 1.69 11.96
N PRO A 128 25.21 1.51 11.36
CA PRO A 128 25.55 0.31 10.60
C PRO A 128 25.50 -0.96 11.48
N PRO A 129 25.40 -2.16 10.89
CA PRO A 129 25.43 -3.42 11.63
C PRO A 129 26.71 -3.59 12.45
#